data_AF-A0A359CWH6-F1
#
_entry.id   AF-A0A359CWH6-F1
#
_cell.length_a   1.000
_cell.length_b   1.000
_cell.length_c   1.000
_cell.angle_alpha   90.00
_cell.angle_beta   90.00
_cell.angle_gamma   90.00
#
_symmetry.space_group_name_H-M   'P 1'
#
loop_
_entity.id
_entity.type
_entity.pdbx_description
1 polymer ?
#
loop_
_entity_poly.entity_id
_entity_poly.type
_entity_poly.pdbx_seq_one_letter_code
_entity_poly.pdbx_strand_id
1 'polypeptide(L)'
;MSDKFTESMKAHIRFIYTSFDRILLRGYLPNLFVEGSIINLLRNLGFSKHTNGVLKTLTDQLNSHIKKAADNLGVEVHWWSSAESAKYRSNIDFVEERYSKELQELSVKSKVICIIKSLENVRTFANKEIKTKSGKVFTKMYPCNKFVSQYYIYIYDQDLGLC
;
A
#
# COMPACT_ATOMS: atom_id res chain seq x y z
N MET A 1 25.75 -24.84 -10.95
CA MET A 1 27.05 -24.14 -10.94
C MET A 1 26.85 -22.89 -10.10
N SER A 2 27.30 -22.87 -8.85
CA SER A 2 27.29 -21.64 -8.05
C SER A 2 28.51 -20.81 -8.46
N ASP A 3 28.27 -19.58 -8.88
CA ASP A 3 29.33 -18.63 -9.21
C ASP A 3 30.04 -18.20 -7.92
N LYS A 4 31.39 -18.12 -7.96
CA LYS A 4 32.23 -17.64 -6.86
C LYS A 4 31.78 -16.26 -6.38
N PHE A 5 31.28 -15.43 -7.30
CA PHE A 5 30.71 -14.12 -6.99
C PHE A 5 29.48 -14.23 -6.07
N THR A 6 28.57 -15.15 -6.34
CA THR A 6 27.34 -15.33 -5.56
C THR A 6 27.67 -15.82 -4.15
N GLU A 7 28.60 -16.76 -4.00
CA GLU A 7 29.07 -17.26 -2.69
C GLU A 7 29.74 -16.14 -1.86
N SER A 8 30.66 -15.37 -2.46
CA SER A 8 31.37 -14.31 -1.73
C SER A 8 30.48 -13.14 -1.34
N MET A 9 29.45 -12.87 -2.14
CA MET A 9 28.54 -11.75 -1.91
C MET A 9 27.26 -12.16 -1.18
N LYS A 10 27.03 -13.45 -0.91
CA LYS A 10 25.80 -13.96 -0.28
C LYS A 10 25.49 -13.30 1.07
N ALA A 11 26.52 -13.04 1.88
CA ALA A 11 26.37 -12.34 3.17
C ALA A 11 26.11 -10.83 3.02
N HIS A 12 26.34 -10.26 1.84
CA HIS A 12 26.26 -8.83 1.54
C HIS A 12 25.07 -8.47 0.62
N ILE A 13 24.46 -9.45 -0.05
CA ILE A 13 23.30 -9.25 -0.89
C ILE A 13 22.04 -9.50 -0.06
N ARG A 14 21.32 -8.42 0.27
CA ARG A 14 19.97 -8.46 0.81
C ARG A 14 18.98 -8.06 -0.30
N PHE A 15 18.22 -9.01 -0.83
CA PHE A 15 17.15 -8.73 -1.79
C PHE A 15 15.92 -8.16 -1.09
N ILE A 16 16.04 -6.94 -0.59
CA ILE A 16 14.94 -6.22 0.05
C ILE A 16 14.17 -5.43 -1.01
N TYR A 17 12.95 -5.87 -1.33
CA TYR A 17 12.08 -5.15 -2.26
C TYR A 17 11.19 -4.15 -1.52
N THR A 18 11.65 -2.91 -1.39
CA THR A 18 10.80 -1.87 -0.79
C THR A 18 9.61 -1.53 -1.70
N SER A 19 8.38 -1.74 -1.21
CA SER A 19 7.11 -1.24 -1.80
C SER A 19 6.69 -1.83 -3.17
N PHE A 20 6.34 -3.12 -3.20
CA PHE A 20 5.77 -3.80 -4.39
C PHE A 20 4.50 -3.13 -4.96
N ASP A 21 3.70 -2.48 -4.11
CA ASP A 21 2.49 -1.69 -4.42
C ASP A 21 2.68 -0.73 -5.61
N ARG A 22 3.76 0.06 -5.59
CA ARG A 22 3.92 1.21 -6.48
C ARG A 22 4.31 0.78 -7.89
N ILE A 23 4.98 -0.37 -8.00
CA ILE A 23 5.45 -0.94 -9.26
C ILE A 23 4.27 -1.56 -10.02
N LEU A 24 3.40 -2.32 -9.35
CA LEU A 24 2.27 -2.98 -10.00
C LEU A 24 1.19 -1.98 -10.45
N LEU A 25 0.71 -1.08 -9.58
CA LEU A 25 -0.40 -0.19 -9.97
C LEU A 25 0.01 0.88 -10.98
N ARG A 26 1.21 1.46 -10.86
CA ARG A 26 1.68 2.47 -11.82
C ARG A 26 2.24 1.85 -13.10
N GLY A 27 2.82 0.66 -13.01
CA GLY A 27 3.35 -0.06 -14.18
C GLY A 27 2.26 -0.67 -15.05
N TYR A 28 1.20 -1.23 -14.46
CA TYR A 28 0.14 -1.92 -15.20
C TYR A 28 -1.08 -1.02 -15.51
N LEU A 29 -1.31 0.04 -14.74
CA LEU A 29 -2.39 1.00 -14.99
C LEU A 29 -1.84 2.44 -15.07
N PRO A 30 -0.98 2.74 -16.06
CA PRO A 30 -0.25 4.03 -16.15
C PRO A 30 -1.16 5.25 -16.21
N ASN A 31 -2.42 5.08 -16.62
CA ASN A 31 -3.41 6.15 -16.72
C ASN A 31 -4.47 6.12 -15.61
N LEU A 32 -4.36 5.28 -14.58
CA LEU A 32 -5.37 5.24 -13.51
C LEU A 32 -5.44 6.56 -12.72
N PHE A 33 -4.32 7.26 -12.60
CA PHE A 33 -4.18 8.45 -11.75
C PHE A 33 -4.52 9.77 -12.46
N VAL A 34 -5.51 9.75 -13.37
CA VAL A 34 -6.12 10.96 -13.95
C VAL A 34 -7.61 10.99 -13.67
N GLU A 35 -8.21 12.18 -13.57
CA GLU A 35 -9.61 12.37 -13.20
C GLU A 35 -10.57 11.51 -14.02
N GLY A 36 -10.40 11.51 -15.35
CA GLY A 36 -11.26 10.76 -16.27
C GLY A 36 -11.21 9.24 -16.04
N SER A 37 -10.04 8.69 -15.74
CA SER A 37 -9.87 7.25 -15.51
C SER A 37 -10.52 6.81 -14.21
N ILE A 38 -10.43 7.61 -13.15
CA ILE A 38 -11.11 7.32 -11.89
C ILE A 38 -12.63 7.39 -12.07
N ILE A 39 -13.13 8.40 -12.79
CA ILE A 39 -14.56 8.50 -13.10
C ILE A 39 -15.03 7.27 -13.89
N ASN A 40 -14.25 6.82 -14.88
CA ASN A 40 -14.58 5.62 -15.66
C ASN A 40 -14.55 4.35 -14.81
N LEU A 41 -13.55 4.20 -13.94
CA LEU A 41 -13.50 3.08 -12.98
C LEU A 41 -14.75 3.06 -12.10
N LEU A 42 -15.14 4.20 -11.51
CA LEU A 42 -16.34 4.30 -10.67
C LEU A 42 -17.61 3.92 -11.43
N ARG A 43 -17.74 4.34 -12.69
CA ARG A 43 -18.87 3.95 -13.54
C ARG A 43 -18.89 2.45 -13.84
N ASN A 44 -17.73 1.86 -14.12
CA ASN A 44 -17.60 0.41 -14.33
C ASN A 44 -17.92 -0.40 -13.07
N LEU A 45 -17.70 0.17 -11.89
CA LEU A 45 -18.13 -0.39 -10.60
C LEU A 45 -19.63 -0.14 -10.30
N GLY A 46 -20.38 0.46 -11.21
CA GLY A 46 -21.82 0.69 -11.09
C GLY A 46 -22.22 2.01 -10.42
N PHE A 47 -21.26 2.90 -10.10
CA PHE A 47 -21.58 4.19 -9.52
C PHE A 47 -21.99 5.21 -10.59
N SER A 48 -23.23 5.70 -10.51
CA SER A 48 -23.73 6.78 -11.37
C SER A 48 -23.21 8.17 -10.98
N LYS A 49 -22.65 8.30 -9.76
CA LYS A 49 -22.08 9.55 -9.22
C LYS A 49 -20.74 9.25 -8.53
N HIS A 50 -19.84 10.22 -8.59
CA HIS A 50 -18.53 10.18 -7.96
C HIS A 50 -18.50 11.14 -6.76
N THR A 51 -19.37 10.97 -5.77
CA THR A 51 -19.38 11.83 -4.58
C THR A 51 -18.22 11.48 -3.63
N ASN A 52 -17.89 12.37 -2.68
CA ASN A 52 -16.94 12.03 -1.62
C ASN A 52 -17.41 10.84 -0.77
N GLY A 53 -18.72 10.60 -0.67
CA GLY A 53 -19.30 9.42 -0.02
C GLY A 53 -18.94 8.12 -0.73
N VAL A 54 -19.04 8.09 -2.07
CA VAL A 54 -18.63 6.92 -2.88
C VAL A 54 -17.15 6.61 -2.70
N LEU A 55 -16.29 7.63 -2.76
CA LEU A 55 -14.85 7.45 -2.51
C LEU A 55 -14.59 6.92 -1.10
N LYS A 56 -15.30 7.43 -0.08
CA LYS A 56 -15.20 6.94 1.30
C LYS A 56 -15.62 5.47 1.40
N THR A 57 -16.69 5.05 0.75
CA THR A 57 -17.13 3.64 0.75
C THR A 57 -16.05 2.71 0.22
N LEU A 58 -15.37 3.08 -0.88
CA LEU A 58 -14.25 2.29 -1.42
C LEU A 58 -13.08 2.21 -0.43
N THR A 59 -12.75 3.32 0.23
CA THR A 59 -11.73 3.34 1.30
C THR A 59 -12.12 2.43 2.47
N ASP A 60 -13.37 2.50 2.93
CA ASP A 60 -13.87 1.68 4.03
C ASP A 60 -13.85 0.18 3.67
N GLN A 61 -14.19 -0.16 2.42
CA GLN A 61 -14.09 -1.53 1.90
C GLN A 61 -12.65 -2.03 1.86
N LEU A 62 -11.71 -1.22 1.36
CA LEU A 62 -10.28 -1.56 1.38
C LEU A 62 -9.79 -1.82 2.81
N ASN A 63 -10.10 -0.91 3.74
CA ASN A 63 -9.73 -1.07 5.15
C ASN A 63 -10.32 -2.35 5.76
N SER A 64 -11.59 -2.67 5.44
CA SER A 64 -12.23 -3.89 5.90
C SER A 64 -11.57 -5.15 5.32
N HIS A 65 -11.22 -5.14 4.03
CA HIS A 65 -10.55 -6.25 3.36
C HIS A 65 -9.15 -6.50 3.93
N ILE A 66 -8.36 -5.45 4.16
CA ILE A 66 -7.03 -5.58 4.79
C ILE A 66 -7.17 -6.18 6.18
N LYS A 67 -8.11 -5.69 7.00
CA LYS A 67 -8.35 -6.25 8.33
C LYS A 67 -8.72 -7.73 8.28
N LYS A 68 -9.70 -8.10 7.45
CA LYS A 68 -10.13 -9.50 7.29
C LYS A 68 -8.99 -10.39 6.80
N ALA A 69 -8.18 -9.91 5.85
CA ALA A 69 -7.02 -10.64 5.36
C ALA A 69 -5.98 -10.85 6.46
N ALA A 70 -5.70 -9.81 7.25
CA ALA A 70 -4.78 -9.89 8.39
C ALA A 70 -5.28 -10.90 9.45
N ASP A 71 -6.56 -10.82 9.82
CA ASP A 71 -7.20 -11.74 10.77
C ASP A 71 -7.13 -13.20 10.27
N ASN A 72 -7.42 -13.43 8.99
CA ASN A 72 -7.36 -14.76 8.38
C ASN A 72 -5.95 -15.35 8.31
N LEU A 73 -4.94 -14.49 8.12
CA LEU A 73 -3.54 -14.90 8.07
C LEU A 73 -2.89 -14.95 9.47
N GLY A 74 -3.57 -14.46 10.51
CA GLY A 74 -3.03 -14.35 11.86
C GLY A 74 -1.87 -13.34 11.98
N VAL A 75 -1.85 -12.30 11.14
CA VAL A 75 -0.77 -11.29 11.11
C VAL A 75 -1.22 -9.96 11.73
N GLU A 76 -0.28 -9.25 12.33
CA GLU A 76 -0.53 -7.93 12.94
C GLU A 76 -0.64 -6.84 11.87
N VAL A 77 -1.65 -5.96 11.99
CA VAL A 77 -1.67 -4.65 11.32
C VAL A 77 -1.08 -3.61 12.27
N HIS A 78 0.22 -3.39 12.18
CA HIS A 78 0.97 -2.46 13.02
C HIS A 78 0.77 -1.01 12.57
N TRP A 79 0.45 -0.09 13.49
CA TRP A 79 0.32 1.33 13.18
C TRP A 79 1.67 2.05 13.32
N TRP A 80 2.18 2.59 12.23
CA TRP A 80 3.41 3.39 12.20
C TRP A 80 3.17 4.78 12.77
N SER A 81 3.80 5.08 13.90
CA SER A 81 3.67 6.36 14.60
C SER A 81 4.97 7.18 14.57
N SER A 82 4.93 8.34 15.23
CA SER A 82 6.11 9.17 15.45
C SER A 82 7.15 8.48 16.33
N ALA A 83 6.76 7.54 17.20
CA ALA A 83 7.69 6.79 18.04
C ALA A 83 8.57 5.84 17.19
N GLU A 84 7.97 5.10 16.27
CA GLU A 84 8.71 4.27 15.31
C GLU A 84 9.58 5.13 14.42
N SER A 85 9.07 6.28 13.95
CA SER A 85 9.84 7.20 13.10
C SER A 85 11.05 7.82 13.80
N ALA A 86 11.05 7.91 15.14
CA ALA A 86 12.18 8.39 15.93
C ALA A 86 13.22 7.29 16.19
N LYS A 87 12.79 6.03 16.28
CA LYS A 87 13.66 4.88 16.60
C LYS A 87 14.28 4.23 15.35
N TYR A 88 13.50 4.09 14.28
CA TYR A 88 13.88 3.34 13.08
C TYR A 88 14.07 4.28 11.89
N ARG A 89 15.04 3.95 11.02
CA ARG A 89 15.28 4.74 9.79
C ARG A 89 14.27 4.38 8.69
N SER A 90 13.75 3.17 8.73
CA SER A 90 12.80 2.64 7.77
C SER A 90 11.85 1.63 8.40
N ASN A 91 10.73 1.40 7.72
CA ASN A 91 9.78 0.35 8.09
C ASN A 91 10.44 -1.03 8.13
N ILE A 92 11.43 -1.30 7.27
CA ILE A 92 12.06 -2.62 7.24
C ILE A 92 12.97 -2.85 8.44
N ASP A 93 13.66 -1.83 8.95
CA ASP A 93 14.48 -1.97 10.17
C ASP A 93 13.61 -2.41 11.36
N PHE A 94 12.40 -1.87 11.45
CA PHE A 94 11.42 -2.28 12.45
C PHE A 94 11.00 -3.74 12.26
N VAL A 95 10.73 -4.17 11.03
CA VAL A 95 10.31 -5.55 10.74
C VAL A 95 11.44 -6.53 11.06
N GLU A 96 12.67 -6.23 10.66
CA GLU A 96 13.84 -7.06 10.95
C GLU A 96 14.06 -7.21 12.46
N GLU A 97 13.97 -6.12 13.24
CA GLU A 97 14.13 -6.19 14.70
C GLU A 97 12.99 -6.98 15.36
N ARG A 98 11.73 -6.61 15.05
CA ARG A 98 10.54 -7.17 15.71
C ARG A 98 10.31 -8.63 15.39
N TYR A 99 10.55 -9.03 14.14
CA TYR A 99 10.28 -10.37 13.64
C TYR A 99 11.56 -11.20 13.41
N SER A 100 12.71 -10.75 13.94
CA SER A 100 14.02 -11.41 13.79
C SER A 100 13.99 -12.92 14.03
N LYS A 101 13.30 -13.38 15.08
CA LYS A 101 13.18 -14.82 15.40
C LYS A 101 12.46 -15.58 14.29
N GLU A 102 11.33 -15.05 13.82
CA GLU A 102 10.53 -15.67 12.77
C GLU A 102 11.25 -15.66 11.42
N LEU A 103 12.08 -14.65 11.16
CA LEU A 103 12.89 -14.54 9.95
C LEU A 103 14.11 -15.48 9.94
N GLN A 104 14.59 -15.90 11.11
CA GLN A 104 15.75 -16.80 11.27
C GLN A 104 15.39 -18.29 11.20
N GLU A 105 14.10 -18.63 11.26
CA GLU A 105 13.65 -20.01 11.14
C GLU A 105 13.88 -20.53 9.70
N LEU A 106 14.85 -21.46 9.55
CA LEU A 106 15.33 -22.00 8.27
C LEU A 106 14.27 -22.75 7.42
N SER A 107 13.08 -22.97 7.97
CA SER A 107 11.99 -23.75 7.36
C SER A 107 10.75 -22.92 7.02
N VAL A 108 10.87 -21.58 6.98
CA VAL A 108 9.73 -20.72 6.69
C VAL A 108 9.37 -20.77 5.21
N LYS A 109 8.24 -21.39 4.89
CA LYS A 109 7.56 -21.24 3.60
C LYS A 109 7.16 -19.77 3.40
N SER A 110 7.13 -19.31 2.15
CA SER A 110 6.74 -17.93 1.84
C SER A 110 5.42 -17.55 2.52
N LYS A 111 5.42 -16.46 3.30
CA LYS A 111 4.28 -16.02 4.10
C LYS A 111 4.28 -14.50 4.29
N VAL A 112 3.10 -13.93 4.54
CA VAL A 112 2.99 -12.56 5.05
C VAL A 112 3.50 -12.53 6.48
N ILE A 113 4.38 -11.59 6.81
CA ILE A 113 4.94 -11.41 8.16
C ILE A 113 4.10 -10.42 8.94
N CYS A 114 3.88 -9.25 8.36
CA CYS A 114 3.08 -8.21 9.00
C CYS A 114 2.55 -7.22 7.95
N ILE A 115 1.63 -6.37 8.41
CA ILE A 115 1.15 -5.24 7.63
C ILE A 115 1.44 -3.98 8.43
N ILE A 116 2.16 -3.03 7.86
CA ILE A 116 2.39 -1.72 8.48
C ILE A 116 1.42 -0.72 7.87
N LYS A 117 0.60 -0.09 8.72
CA LYS A 117 -0.29 1.00 8.36
C LYS A 117 0.38 2.33 8.72
N SER A 118 0.59 3.20 7.74
CA SER A 118 1.19 4.54 7.94
C SER A 118 0.30 5.64 7.37
N LEU A 119 0.43 6.86 7.87
CA LEU A 119 -0.25 8.03 7.32
C LEU A 119 0.68 8.78 6.36
N GLU A 120 0.31 8.84 5.08
CA GLU A 120 1.14 9.48 4.06
C GLU A 120 0.41 10.61 3.36
N ASN A 121 1.14 11.70 3.10
CA ASN A 121 0.66 12.76 2.24
C ASN A 121 0.81 12.33 0.77
N VAL A 122 -0.31 12.04 0.12
CA VAL A 122 -0.31 11.58 -1.27
C VAL A 122 -1.14 12.48 -2.17
N ARG A 123 -0.72 12.56 -3.44
CA ARG A 123 -1.54 13.14 -4.50
C ARG A 123 -2.70 12.21 -4.81
N THR A 124 -3.91 12.72 -4.65
CA THR A 124 -5.18 11.99 -4.81
C THR A 124 -6.25 12.90 -5.40
N PHE A 125 -7.49 12.44 -5.45
CA PHE A 125 -8.63 13.17 -6.00
C PHE A 125 -9.73 13.38 -4.96
N ALA A 126 -10.40 14.51 -5.05
CA ALA A 126 -11.56 14.84 -4.23
C ALA A 126 -12.64 15.49 -5.09
N ASN A 127 -13.84 15.59 -4.55
CA ASN A 127 -14.98 16.19 -5.23
C ASN A 127 -15.44 17.46 -4.54
N LYS A 128 -15.81 18.45 -5.34
CA LYS A 128 -16.47 19.68 -4.90
C LYS A 128 -17.71 19.94 -5.74
N GLU A 129 -18.69 20.59 -5.14
CA GLU A 129 -19.85 21.10 -5.88
C GLU A 129 -19.51 22.43 -6.51
N ILE A 130 -19.94 22.61 -7.77
CA ILE A 130 -19.77 23.86 -8.50
C ILE A 130 -21.12 24.24 -9.09
N LYS A 131 -21.49 25.51 -8.96
CA LYS A 131 -22.63 26.09 -9.66
C LYS A 131 -22.16 26.59 -11.03
N THR A 132 -22.81 26.14 -12.10
CA THR A 132 -22.58 26.67 -13.45
C THR A 132 -23.14 28.08 -13.58
N LYS A 133 -22.78 28.80 -14.65
CA LYS A 133 -23.39 30.09 -15.01
C LYS A 133 -24.91 30.03 -15.15
N SER A 134 -25.46 28.86 -15.52
CA SER A 134 -26.89 28.60 -15.62
C SER A 134 -27.55 28.22 -14.28
N GLY A 135 -26.83 28.29 -13.16
CA GLY A 135 -27.33 27.95 -11.82
C GLY A 135 -27.38 26.45 -11.50
N LYS A 136 -27.01 25.57 -12.43
CA LYS A 136 -27.01 24.11 -12.21
C LYS A 136 -25.83 23.69 -11.33
N VAL A 137 -26.09 22.88 -10.32
CA VAL A 137 -25.04 22.28 -9.48
C VAL A 137 -24.47 21.05 -10.18
N PHE A 138 -23.15 20.92 -10.23
CA PHE A 138 -22.48 19.71 -10.69
C PHE A 138 -21.28 19.34 -9.79
N THR A 139 -21.02 18.04 -9.67
CA THR A 139 -19.88 17.50 -8.92
C THR A 139 -18.64 17.48 -9.80
N LYS A 140 -17.62 18.27 -9.45
CA LYS A 140 -16.33 18.28 -10.13
C LYS A 140 -15.27 17.56 -9.29
N MET A 141 -14.62 16.58 -9.91
CA MET A 141 -13.40 15.98 -9.37
C MET A 141 -12.21 16.92 -9.60
N TYR A 142 -11.26 16.95 -8.68
CA TYR A 142 -10.02 17.72 -8.81
C TYR A 142 -8.86 17.03 -8.07
N PRO A 143 -7.61 17.17 -8.55
CA PRO A 143 -6.44 16.65 -7.86
C PRO A 143 -6.16 17.49 -6.61
N CYS A 144 -5.73 16.82 -5.55
CA CYS A 144 -5.31 17.45 -4.29
C CYS A 144 -4.29 16.56 -3.57
N ASN A 145 -3.67 17.11 -2.53
CA ASN A 145 -2.84 16.34 -1.62
C ASN A 145 -3.63 16.08 -0.33
N LYS A 146 -3.64 14.85 0.15
CA LYS A 146 -4.29 14.46 1.40
C LYS A 146 -3.44 13.44 2.14
N PHE A 147 -3.50 13.52 3.46
CA PHE A 147 -3.03 12.44 4.32
C PHE A 147 -4.01 11.27 4.22
N VAL A 148 -3.50 10.11 3.81
CA VAL A 148 -4.28 8.86 3.71
C VAL A 148 -3.53 7.73 4.41
N SER A 149 -4.28 6.75 4.90
CA SER A 149 -3.65 5.51 5.38
C SER A 149 -3.13 4.70 4.20
N GLN A 150 -1.84 4.40 4.22
CA GLN A 150 -1.18 3.45 3.33
C GLN A 150 -0.92 2.15 4.10
N TYR A 151 -0.99 1.02 3.40
CA TYR A 151 -0.73 -0.30 3.97
C TYR A 151 0.46 -0.93 3.24
N TYR A 152 1.51 -1.21 4.00
CA TYR A 152 2.72 -1.88 3.56
C TYR A 152 2.66 -3.34 3.99
N ILE A 153 2.51 -4.25 3.04
CA ILE A 153 2.42 -5.68 3.31
C ILE A 153 3.83 -6.26 3.18
N TYR A 154 4.38 -6.75 4.29
CA TYR A 154 5.70 -7.38 4.32
C TYR A 154 5.55 -8.89 4.19
N ILE A 155 6.31 -9.45 3.25
CA ILE A 155 6.29 -10.85 2.89
C ILE A 155 7.69 -11.40 3.12
N TYR A 156 7.80 -12.52 3.81
CA TYR A 156 8.99 -13.33 3.73
C TYR A 156 8.80 -14.31 2.59
N ASP A 157 9.69 -14.24 1.61
CA ASP A 157 9.78 -15.22 0.55
C ASP A 157 10.96 -16.16 0.81
N GLN A 158 10.76 -17.46 0.58
CA GLN A 158 11.79 -18.48 0.84
C GLN A 158 13.04 -18.30 -0.03
N ASP A 159 12.90 -17.73 -1.24
CA ASP A 159 13.97 -17.58 -2.21
C ASP A 159 14.56 -16.16 -2.17
N LEU A 160 13.71 -15.14 -1.95
CA LEU A 160 14.10 -13.73 -1.97
C LEU A 160 14.34 -13.12 -0.57
N GLY A 161 13.89 -13.78 0.50
CA GLY A 161 13.94 -13.24 1.85
C GLY A 161 12.86 -12.20 2.13
N LEU A 162 13.13 -11.27 3.05
CA LEU A 162 12.16 -10.25 3.46
C LEU A 162 11.94 -9.19 2.36
N CYS A 163 10.69 -9.05 1.94
CA CYS A 163 10.19 -8.13 0.92
C CYS A 163 9.11 -7.21 1.51
#